data_AF-W2QND1-F1
#
_entry.id   AF-W2QND1-F1
#
_cell.length_a   1.000
_cell.length_b   1.000
_cell.length_c   1.000
_cell.angle_alpha   90.00
_cell.angle_beta   90.00
_cell.angle_gamma   90.00
#
_symmetry.space_group_name_H-M   'P 1'
#
loop_
_entity.id
_entity.type
_entity.pdbx_description
1 polymer ?
#
loop_
_entity_poly.entity_id
_entity_poly.type
_entity_poly.pdbx_seq_one_letter_code
_entity_poly.pdbx_strand_id
1 'polypeptide(L)'
;MLLARLRTTVTVNRNFQTRGIVNMLGAATMKTEKAAAQAAEAAQPQERGDIVLDGFAKRQFDDKTYSGTQIDFDKKEFVKKVNEIYEANNKQLVDGYAPFCKHLFIKNFTGARLNMVAITQANAHMLMSDYEARTEYELPVLGRWFPSHSVTPKVAEYLDIILYSREQIIKENEAVDVPADPDHGDSPWGIVSIKAQDVDHELPMKPITMMRNAVGKEQGGSGVPLDRDEYMKAVEYWRNHAVIKKM
;
A
#
# COMPACT_ATOMS: atom_id res chain seq x y z
N MET A 1 4.84 -20.74 99.05
CA MET A 1 3.80 -21.75 99.32
C MET A 1 2.77 -21.70 98.21
N LEU A 2 2.45 -22.86 97.63
CA LEU A 2 1.19 -23.29 96.96
C LEU A 2 0.30 -22.20 96.29
N LEU A 3 -0.16 -22.32 95.04
CA LEU A 3 -0.90 -23.44 94.48
C LEU A 3 -1.04 -23.32 92.96
N ALA A 4 -0.97 -24.48 92.29
CA ALA A 4 -1.31 -24.68 90.88
C ALA A 4 -2.82 -24.52 90.62
N ARG A 5 -3.20 -24.05 89.42
CA ARG A 5 -4.55 -24.26 88.85
C ARG A 5 -4.50 -24.56 87.35
N LEU A 6 -5.06 -25.73 87.05
CA LEU A 6 -5.77 -26.22 85.86
C LEU A 6 -5.31 -25.84 84.43
N ARG A 7 -4.96 -26.90 83.68
CA ARG A 7 -4.89 -26.96 82.22
C ARG A 7 -6.28 -26.90 81.60
N THR A 8 -6.42 -26.11 80.53
CA THR A 8 -7.54 -26.21 79.58
C THR A 8 -6.94 -26.41 78.19
N THR A 9 -7.38 -27.46 77.50
CA THR A 9 -6.97 -27.83 76.13
C THR A 9 -7.69 -26.97 75.10
N VAL A 10 -6.96 -26.35 74.17
CA VAL A 10 -7.51 -25.73 72.96
C VAL A 10 -7.09 -26.56 71.76
N THR A 11 -8.08 -27.13 71.06
CA THR A 11 -7.91 -27.87 69.81
C THR A 11 -7.85 -26.87 68.64
N VAL A 12 -6.72 -26.80 67.94
CA VAL A 12 -6.63 -26.05 66.66
C VAL A 12 -6.95 -27.01 65.53
N ASN A 13 -8.11 -26.84 64.89
CA ASN A 13 -8.51 -27.59 63.72
C ASN A 13 -8.06 -26.84 62.45
N ARG A 14 -7.13 -27.39 61.67
CA ARG A 14 -6.72 -26.84 60.37
C ARG A 14 -7.56 -27.49 59.26
N ASN A 15 -8.57 -26.79 58.77
CA ASN A 15 -9.23 -27.12 57.50
C ASN A 15 -8.53 -26.37 56.36
N PHE A 16 -7.68 -27.05 55.59
CA PHE A 16 -7.18 -26.56 54.31
C PHE A 16 -8.26 -26.69 53.25
N GLN A 17 -8.71 -25.57 52.68
CA GLN A 17 -9.69 -25.52 51.59
C GLN A 17 -9.05 -25.98 50.26
N THR A 18 -9.41 -27.17 49.78
CA THR A 18 -9.00 -27.75 48.48
C THR A 18 -9.72 -27.18 47.26
N ARG A 19 -10.57 -26.15 47.41
CA ARG A 19 -11.40 -25.61 46.30
C ARG A 19 -10.73 -24.52 45.45
N GLY A 20 -9.59 -23.97 45.87
CA GLY A 20 -8.94 -22.86 45.14
C GLY A 20 -8.06 -23.28 43.96
N ILE A 21 -7.50 -24.50 43.99
CA ILE A 21 -6.44 -24.91 43.05
C ILE A 21 -7.04 -25.43 41.72
N VAL A 22 -8.21 -26.08 41.76
CA VAL A 22 -8.84 -26.65 40.56
C VAL A 22 -9.34 -25.57 39.59
N ASN A 23 -9.88 -24.46 40.10
CA ASN A 23 -10.39 -23.37 39.25
C ASN A 23 -9.27 -22.56 38.58
N MET A 24 -8.10 -22.40 39.21
CA MET A 24 -6.97 -21.70 38.59
C MET A 24 -6.31 -22.53 37.48
N LEU A 25 -6.21 -23.85 37.65
CA LEU A 25 -5.66 -24.74 36.62
C LEU A 25 -6.56 -24.80 35.37
N GLY A 26 -7.88 -24.85 35.54
CA GLY A 26 -8.85 -24.82 34.43
C GLY A 26 -8.87 -23.47 33.69
N ALA A 27 -8.75 -22.35 34.42
CA ALA A 27 -8.73 -21.03 33.79
C ALA A 27 -7.41 -20.73 33.06
N ALA A 28 -6.28 -21.26 33.57
CA ALA A 28 -4.98 -21.14 32.92
C ALA A 28 -4.93 -21.97 31.63
N THR A 29 -5.39 -23.23 31.66
CA THR A 29 -5.45 -24.11 30.49
C THR A 29 -6.33 -23.55 29.39
N MET A 30 -7.53 -23.04 29.71
CA MET A 30 -8.40 -22.37 28.73
C MET A 30 -7.78 -21.10 28.13
N LYS A 31 -7.01 -20.32 28.91
CA LYS A 31 -6.30 -19.15 28.38
C LYS A 31 -5.17 -19.56 27.43
N THR A 32 -4.43 -20.61 27.76
CA THR A 32 -3.33 -21.12 26.93
C THR A 32 -3.86 -21.76 25.64
N GLU A 33 -4.97 -22.50 25.70
CA GLU A 33 -5.63 -23.07 24.52
C GLU A 33 -6.21 -21.98 23.62
N LYS A 34 -6.83 -20.93 24.18
CA LYS A 34 -7.35 -19.81 23.40
C LYS A 34 -6.23 -18.97 22.77
N ALA A 35 -5.12 -18.78 23.47
CA ALA A 35 -3.94 -18.11 22.94
C ALA A 35 -3.24 -18.95 21.86
N ALA A 36 -3.17 -20.27 22.03
CA ALA A 36 -2.64 -21.20 21.04
C ALA A 36 -3.56 -21.30 19.81
N ALA A 37 -4.88 -21.26 19.98
CA ALA A 37 -5.85 -21.21 18.88
C ALA A 37 -5.75 -19.88 18.11
N GLN A 38 -5.64 -18.74 18.80
CA GLN A 38 -5.41 -17.44 18.14
C GLN A 38 -4.05 -17.35 17.45
N ALA A 39 -3.00 -17.95 18.02
CA ALA A 39 -1.70 -18.04 17.39
C ALA A 39 -1.70 -19.01 16.19
N ALA A 40 -2.47 -20.10 16.24
CA ALA A 40 -2.65 -21.04 15.14
C ALA A 40 -3.52 -20.47 14.01
N GLU A 41 -4.52 -19.65 14.36
CA GLU A 41 -5.36 -18.90 13.40
C GLU A 41 -4.55 -17.77 12.72
N ALA A 42 -3.65 -17.11 13.46
CA ALA A 42 -2.67 -16.17 12.90
C ALA A 42 -1.53 -16.84 12.12
N ALA A 43 -1.31 -18.15 12.30
CA ALA A 43 -0.29 -18.95 11.61
C ALA A 43 -0.87 -19.80 10.47
N GLN A 44 -2.18 -19.73 10.20
CA GLN A 44 -2.68 -20.26 8.94
C GLN A 44 -2.10 -19.40 7.82
N PRO A 45 -1.55 -20.01 6.75
CA PRO A 45 -1.16 -19.26 5.58
C PRO A 45 -2.41 -18.55 5.09
N GLN A 46 -2.47 -17.24 5.26
CA GLN A 46 -3.50 -16.43 4.63
C GLN A 46 -3.39 -16.74 3.14
N GLU A 47 -4.47 -17.26 2.53
CA GLU A 47 -4.47 -17.60 1.11
C GLU A 47 -3.92 -16.40 0.33
N ARG A 48 -2.74 -16.61 -0.24
CA ARG A 48 -1.98 -15.58 -0.94
C ARG A 48 -2.58 -15.49 -2.34
N GLY A 49 -3.17 -14.33 -2.65
CA GLY A 49 -3.72 -14.07 -3.98
C GLY A 49 -2.64 -13.90 -5.05
N ASP A 50 -3.06 -13.87 -6.31
CA ASP A 50 -2.16 -13.68 -7.46
C ASP A 50 -1.52 -12.27 -7.48
N ILE A 51 -2.14 -11.30 -6.81
CA ILE A 51 -1.69 -9.91 -6.73
C ILE A 51 -1.24 -9.60 -5.30
N VAL A 52 -0.01 -9.08 -5.15
CA VAL A 52 0.58 -8.62 -3.88
C VAL A 52 0.91 -7.13 -3.92
N LEU A 53 1.18 -6.51 -2.77
CA LEU A 53 1.60 -5.11 -2.70
C LEU A 53 3.13 -5.01 -2.70
N ASP A 54 3.70 -4.45 -3.76
CA ASP A 54 5.14 -4.24 -3.85
C ASP A 54 5.63 -3.19 -2.84
N GLY A 55 6.88 -3.33 -2.39
CA GLY A 55 7.54 -2.41 -1.47
C GLY A 55 7.47 -0.95 -1.92
N PHE A 56 7.61 -0.69 -3.21
CA PHE A 56 7.56 0.65 -3.80
C PHE A 56 6.19 1.31 -3.67
N ALA A 57 5.09 0.54 -3.71
CA ALA A 57 3.74 1.06 -3.58
C ALA A 57 3.35 1.34 -2.12
N LYS A 58 4.06 0.77 -1.13
CA LYS A 58 3.78 0.98 0.32
C LYS A 58 3.81 2.47 0.71
N ARG A 59 4.62 3.30 0.04
CA ARG A 59 4.65 4.76 0.25
C ARG A 59 3.29 5.44 0.00
N GLN A 60 2.42 4.88 -0.84
CA GLN A 60 1.09 5.45 -1.11
C GLN A 60 0.15 5.33 0.11
N PHE A 61 0.48 4.47 1.07
CA PHE A 61 -0.26 4.26 2.31
C PHE A 61 0.45 4.95 3.49
N ASP A 62 1.77 4.76 3.56
CA ASP A 62 2.58 5.07 4.74
C ASP A 62 3.15 6.51 4.70
N ASP A 63 3.49 7.04 3.52
CA ASP A 63 4.11 8.37 3.39
C ASP A 63 3.04 9.46 3.21
N LYS A 64 2.81 10.24 4.28
CA LYS A 64 1.83 11.35 4.27
C LYS A 64 2.28 12.56 3.45
N THR A 65 3.53 12.57 2.97
CA THR A 65 4.10 13.58 2.07
C THR A 65 4.07 13.15 0.60
N TYR A 66 3.66 11.90 0.32
CA TYR A 66 3.57 11.38 -1.04
C TYR A 66 2.71 12.29 -1.92
N SER A 67 3.28 12.75 -3.04
CA SER A 67 2.64 13.71 -3.96
C SER A 67 1.70 13.09 -4.98
N GLY A 68 1.55 11.75 -4.98
CA GLY A 68 0.61 11.04 -5.84
C GLY A 68 -0.70 10.70 -5.13
N THR A 69 -1.33 9.61 -5.56
CA THR A 69 -2.54 9.10 -4.90
C THR A 69 -2.19 8.57 -3.50
N GLN A 70 -2.75 9.19 -2.47
CA GLN A 70 -2.66 8.70 -1.09
C GLN A 70 -3.86 7.79 -0.80
N ILE A 71 -3.59 6.62 -0.21
CA ILE A 71 -4.58 5.62 0.14
C ILE A 71 -4.68 5.54 1.66
N ASP A 72 -5.80 5.99 2.22
CA ASP A 72 -6.13 5.83 3.63
C ASP A 72 -6.97 4.57 3.82
N PHE A 73 -6.32 3.41 3.70
CA PHE A 73 -6.94 2.09 3.78
C PHE A 73 -5.95 1.07 4.35
N ASP A 74 -6.42 0.04 5.04
CA ASP A 74 -5.53 -1.03 5.51
C ASP A 74 -4.91 -1.78 4.33
N LYS A 75 -3.58 -1.96 4.34
CA LYS A 75 -2.86 -2.58 3.20
C LYS A 75 -3.32 -4.01 2.92
N LYS A 76 -3.58 -4.82 3.95
CA LYS A 76 -4.00 -6.21 3.78
C LYS A 76 -5.42 -6.30 3.24
N GLU A 77 -6.33 -5.50 3.79
CA GLU A 77 -7.70 -5.43 3.28
C GLU A 77 -7.74 -4.84 1.86
N PHE A 78 -6.87 -3.88 1.52
CA PHE A 78 -6.76 -3.34 0.16
C PHE A 78 -6.38 -4.43 -0.84
N VAL A 79 -5.29 -5.17 -0.57
CA VAL A 79 -4.80 -6.25 -1.44
C VAL A 79 -5.84 -7.37 -1.56
N LYS A 80 -6.46 -7.75 -0.43
CA LYS A 80 -7.55 -8.72 -0.43
C LYS A 80 -8.69 -8.28 -1.35
N LYS A 81 -9.12 -7.01 -1.25
CA LYS A 81 -10.20 -6.49 -2.08
C LYS A 81 -9.85 -6.41 -3.57
N VAL A 82 -8.61 -6.05 -3.88
CA VAL A 82 -8.09 -6.08 -5.26
C VAL A 82 -8.14 -7.50 -5.82
N ASN A 83 -7.69 -8.51 -5.06
CA ASN A 83 -7.75 -9.91 -5.50
C ASN A 83 -9.19 -10.41 -5.66
N GLU A 84 -10.11 -10.08 -4.75
CA GLU A 84 -11.54 -10.42 -4.89
C GLU A 84 -12.12 -9.89 -6.22
N ILE A 85 -11.78 -8.65 -6.59
CA ILE A 85 -12.24 -8.03 -7.84
C ILE A 85 -11.54 -8.66 -9.05
N TYR A 86 -10.24 -8.94 -8.96
CA TYR A 86 -9.48 -9.62 -10.01
C TYR A 86 -10.05 -10.99 -10.35
N GLU A 87 -10.35 -11.80 -9.33
CA GLU A 87 -10.99 -13.11 -9.47
C GLU A 87 -12.40 -12.99 -10.06
N ALA A 88 -13.21 -12.06 -9.55
CA ALA A 88 -14.55 -11.81 -10.07
C ALA A 88 -14.56 -11.33 -11.53
N ASN A 89 -13.47 -10.71 -12.00
CA ASN A 89 -13.25 -10.30 -13.38
C ASN A 89 -12.61 -11.39 -14.25
N ASN A 90 -12.67 -12.66 -13.83
CA ASN A 90 -12.05 -13.80 -14.54
C ASN A 90 -10.56 -13.57 -14.84
N LYS A 91 -9.84 -12.92 -13.90
CA LYS A 91 -8.41 -12.64 -14.01
C LYS A 91 -7.99 -11.80 -15.22
N GLN A 92 -8.92 -11.04 -15.81
CA GLN A 92 -8.62 -10.19 -16.96
C GLN A 92 -7.83 -8.94 -16.54
N LEU A 93 -6.78 -8.63 -17.32
CA LEU A 93 -5.93 -7.45 -17.17
C LEU A 93 -5.82 -6.74 -18.51
N VAL A 94 -5.61 -5.43 -18.46
CA VAL A 94 -5.31 -4.61 -19.64
C VAL A 94 -3.79 -4.50 -19.79
N ASP A 95 -3.31 -4.59 -21.02
CA ASP A 95 -1.89 -4.41 -21.33
C ASP A 95 -1.45 -2.97 -21.07
N GLY A 96 -0.34 -2.81 -20.35
CA GLY A 96 0.33 -1.52 -20.20
C GLY A 96 1.39 -1.30 -21.29
N TYR A 97 2.26 -0.32 -21.04
CA TYR A 97 3.29 0.10 -22.00
C TYR A 97 4.37 -0.96 -22.36
N ALA A 98 4.44 -2.06 -21.62
CA ALA A 98 5.39 -3.15 -21.82
C ALA A 98 4.78 -4.50 -21.43
N PRO A 99 5.28 -5.65 -21.93
CA PRO A 99 4.70 -6.96 -21.65
C PRO A 99 4.59 -7.32 -20.16
N PHE A 100 5.49 -6.79 -19.33
CA PHE A 100 5.51 -7.00 -17.88
C PHE A 100 4.59 -6.05 -17.10
N CYS A 101 4.01 -5.04 -17.75
CA CYS A 101 3.16 -4.03 -17.13
C CYS A 101 1.71 -4.31 -17.48
N LYS A 102 0.84 -4.38 -16.47
CA LYS A 102 -0.59 -4.61 -16.61
C LYS A 102 -1.38 -3.62 -15.76
N HIS A 103 -2.64 -3.43 -16.14
CA HIS A 103 -3.58 -2.58 -15.43
C HIS A 103 -4.83 -3.38 -15.04
N LEU A 104 -5.33 -3.10 -13.84
CA LEU A 104 -6.66 -3.49 -13.40
C LEU A 104 -7.41 -2.23 -12.96
N PHE A 105 -8.44 -1.86 -13.71
CA PHE A 105 -9.28 -0.69 -13.41
C PHE A 105 -10.47 -1.10 -12.56
N ILE A 106 -10.58 -0.55 -11.35
CA ILE A 106 -11.61 -0.93 -10.38
C ILE A 106 -12.33 0.29 -9.83
N LYS A 107 -13.59 0.14 -9.40
CA LYS A 107 -14.28 1.24 -8.70
C LYS A 107 -13.55 1.58 -7.41
N ASN A 108 -13.44 2.88 -7.14
CA ASN A 108 -12.74 3.38 -5.97
C ASN A 108 -13.52 3.07 -4.68
N PHE A 109 -13.06 2.08 -3.94
CA PHE A 109 -13.62 1.67 -2.65
C PHE A 109 -12.90 2.30 -1.45
N THR A 110 -11.85 3.11 -1.67
CA THR A 110 -11.02 3.68 -0.59
C THR A 110 -11.37 5.12 -0.25
N GLY A 111 -12.15 5.79 -1.10
CA GLY A 111 -12.40 7.22 -0.98
C GLY A 111 -11.20 8.08 -1.42
N ALA A 112 -10.19 7.49 -2.07
CA ALA A 112 -9.05 8.21 -2.60
C ALA A 112 -9.50 9.35 -3.52
N ARG A 113 -8.87 10.51 -3.37
CA ARG A 113 -9.17 11.70 -4.17
C ARG A 113 -8.27 11.75 -5.39
N LEU A 114 -8.73 12.45 -6.42
CA LEU A 114 -7.90 12.77 -7.58
C LEU A 114 -6.62 13.46 -7.11
N ASN A 115 -5.48 13.04 -7.66
CA ASN A 115 -4.19 13.67 -7.43
C ASN A 115 -3.85 14.72 -8.50
N MET A 116 -4.82 15.05 -9.35
CA MET A 116 -4.67 16.04 -10.42
C MET A 116 -5.99 16.73 -10.71
N VAL A 117 -5.90 17.95 -11.23
CA VAL A 117 -7.05 18.76 -11.65
C VAL A 117 -6.78 19.43 -12.98
N ALA A 118 -7.86 19.76 -13.69
CA ALA A 118 -7.79 20.54 -14.91
C ALA A 118 -7.23 21.96 -14.63
N ILE A 119 -6.37 22.42 -15.51
CA ILE A 119 -5.92 23.81 -15.57
C ILE A 119 -7.01 24.59 -16.30
N THR A 120 -7.49 25.64 -15.66
CA THR A 120 -8.53 26.54 -16.15
C THR A 120 -8.02 27.98 -16.07
N GLN A 121 -8.67 28.90 -16.80
CA GLN A 121 -8.33 30.32 -16.70
C GLN A 121 -8.43 30.85 -15.26
N ALA A 122 -9.37 30.30 -14.47
CA ALA A 122 -9.61 30.70 -13.10
C ALA A 122 -8.54 30.22 -12.12
N ASN A 123 -7.86 29.09 -12.38
CA ASN A 123 -6.87 28.53 -11.45
C ASN A 123 -5.42 28.61 -11.97
N ALA A 124 -5.17 28.86 -13.25
CA ALA A 124 -3.83 28.78 -13.84
C ALA A 124 -2.75 29.60 -13.10
N HIS A 125 -3.13 30.74 -12.53
CA HIS A 125 -2.24 31.61 -11.74
C HIS A 125 -1.80 31.01 -10.38
N MET A 126 -2.42 29.91 -9.94
CA MET A 126 -2.10 29.19 -8.71
C MET A 126 -1.09 28.06 -8.92
N LEU A 127 -0.68 27.81 -10.17
CA LEU A 127 0.35 26.82 -10.46
C LEU A 127 1.70 27.25 -9.88
N MET A 128 2.38 26.30 -9.27
CA MET A 128 3.79 26.40 -8.88
C MET A 128 4.64 25.49 -9.76
N SER A 129 5.94 25.78 -9.81
CA SER A 129 6.92 24.97 -10.52
C SER A 129 8.28 25.06 -9.85
N ASP A 130 9.03 23.96 -9.88
CA ASP A 130 10.41 23.87 -9.41
C ASP A 130 11.09 22.64 -10.03
N TYR A 131 12.37 22.45 -9.78
CA TYR A 131 13.11 21.23 -10.12
C TYR A 131 13.02 20.22 -8.98
N GLU A 132 12.46 19.05 -9.25
CA GLU A 132 12.18 18.03 -8.25
C GLU A 132 12.66 16.65 -8.68
N ALA A 133 13.21 15.87 -7.74
CA ALA A 133 13.55 14.46 -7.92
C ALA A 133 12.58 13.59 -7.11
N ARG A 134 12.29 12.35 -7.58
CA ARG A 134 11.42 11.41 -6.84
C ARG A 134 12.17 10.66 -5.74
N THR A 135 13.48 10.52 -5.92
CA THR A 135 14.43 9.84 -5.04
C THR A 135 15.77 10.57 -5.13
N GLU A 136 16.67 10.34 -4.18
CA GLU A 136 17.96 11.06 -4.10
C GLU A 136 18.92 10.76 -5.26
N TYR A 137 18.77 9.61 -5.91
CA TYR A 137 19.62 9.17 -7.03
C TYR A 137 19.09 9.61 -8.40
N GLU A 138 17.88 10.16 -8.48
CA GLU A 138 17.30 10.66 -9.73
C GLU A 138 17.69 12.12 -9.98
N LEU A 139 17.95 12.47 -11.25
CA LEU A 139 18.10 13.87 -11.63
C LEU A 139 16.80 14.65 -11.35
N PRO A 140 16.89 15.86 -10.78
CA PRO A 140 15.73 16.70 -10.59
C PRO A 140 15.26 17.24 -11.95
N VAL A 141 13.94 17.25 -12.14
CA VAL A 141 13.29 17.66 -13.39
C VAL A 141 12.27 18.74 -13.13
N LEU A 142 12.02 19.60 -14.12
CA LEU A 142 11.00 20.64 -13.99
C LEU A 142 9.62 20.01 -13.75
N GLY A 143 9.06 20.24 -12.57
CA GLY A 143 7.71 19.91 -12.18
C GLY A 143 6.80 21.14 -12.21
N ARG A 144 5.50 20.89 -12.35
CA ARG A 144 4.46 21.89 -12.08
C ARG A 144 3.27 21.27 -11.37
N TRP A 145 2.68 22.00 -10.44
CA TRP A 145 1.61 21.49 -9.59
C TRP A 145 0.71 22.60 -9.05
N PHE A 146 -0.47 22.22 -8.57
CA PHE A 146 -1.27 23.03 -7.67
C PHE A 146 -0.91 22.73 -6.21
N PRO A 147 -0.65 23.73 -5.36
CA PRO A 147 -0.60 23.53 -3.92
C PRO A 147 -1.92 22.94 -3.39
N SER A 148 -1.85 21.96 -2.50
CA SER A 148 -3.07 21.27 -2.02
C SER A 148 -4.10 22.17 -1.35
N HIS A 149 -3.70 23.33 -0.82
CA HIS A 149 -4.60 24.32 -0.24
C HIS A 149 -5.25 25.25 -1.29
N SER A 150 -4.80 25.24 -2.55
CA SER A 150 -5.36 26.10 -3.61
C SER A 150 -6.46 25.43 -4.44
N VAL A 151 -6.59 24.11 -4.34
CA VAL A 151 -7.59 23.33 -5.08
C VAL A 151 -8.19 22.23 -4.21
N THR A 152 -9.46 21.92 -4.40
CA THR A 152 -10.13 20.81 -3.70
C THR A 152 -10.41 19.67 -4.68
N PRO A 153 -9.66 18.56 -4.64
CA PRO A 153 -9.93 17.42 -5.51
C PRO A 153 -11.18 16.67 -5.03
N LYS A 154 -12.01 16.23 -5.98
CA LYS A 154 -13.12 15.32 -5.69
C LYS A 154 -12.59 13.90 -5.43
N VAL A 155 -13.45 13.08 -4.84
CA VAL A 155 -13.22 11.62 -4.75
C VAL A 155 -13.22 11.05 -6.16
N ALA A 156 -12.21 10.26 -6.48
CA ALA A 156 -12.07 9.62 -7.79
C ALA A 156 -13.10 8.51 -7.96
N GLU A 157 -13.54 8.26 -9.19
CA GLU A 157 -14.49 7.18 -9.46
C GLU A 157 -13.81 5.79 -9.54
N TYR A 158 -12.56 5.75 -10.00
CA TYR A 158 -11.79 4.53 -10.25
C TYR A 158 -10.41 4.57 -9.58
N LEU A 159 -9.84 3.38 -9.40
CA LEU A 159 -8.43 3.15 -9.16
C LEU A 159 -7.87 2.37 -10.37
N ASP A 160 -6.83 2.92 -10.99
CA ASP A 160 -5.95 2.17 -11.89
C ASP A 160 -4.87 1.49 -11.03
N ILE A 161 -4.97 0.16 -10.93
CA ILE A 161 -4.00 -0.68 -10.23
C ILE A 161 -2.94 -1.12 -11.23
N ILE A 162 -1.75 -0.55 -11.11
CA ILE A 162 -0.62 -0.82 -12.00
C ILE A 162 0.19 -1.98 -11.43
N LEU A 163 0.27 -3.05 -12.20
CA LEU A 163 0.90 -4.31 -11.85
C LEU A 163 2.15 -4.52 -12.67
N TYR A 164 3.25 -4.89 -12.02
CA TYR A 164 4.41 -5.46 -12.70
C TYR A 164 4.50 -6.96 -12.46
N SER A 165 5.03 -7.68 -13.44
CA SER A 165 5.33 -9.10 -13.27
C SER A 165 6.38 -9.28 -12.19
N ARG A 166 6.30 -10.41 -11.47
CA ARG A 166 7.26 -10.79 -10.43
C ARG A 166 8.71 -10.73 -10.92
N GLU A 167 8.97 -11.20 -12.13
CA GLU A 167 10.31 -11.23 -12.73
C GLU A 167 10.84 -9.83 -12.97
N GLN A 168 9.98 -8.89 -13.36
CA GLN A 168 10.40 -7.49 -13.56
C GLN A 168 10.73 -6.83 -12.22
N ILE A 169 9.91 -7.06 -11.19
CA ILE A 169 10.15 -6.50 -9.86
C ILE A 169 11.48 -7.00 -9.29
N ILE A 170 11.79 -8.29 -9.44
CA ILE A 170 13.08 -8.85 -9.03
C ILE A 170 14.23 -8.14 -9.75
N LYS A 171 14.15 -7.99 -11.08
CA LYS A 171 15.19 -7.30 -11.87
C LYS A 171 15.39 -5.84 -11.48
N GLU A 172 14.32 -5.12 -11.14
CA GLU A 172 14.43 -3.72 -10.71
C GLU A 172 15.04 -3.62 -9.32
N ASN A 173 14.62 -4.47 -8.39
CA ASN A 173 15.17 -4.52 -7.03
C ASN A 173 16.66 -4.89 -7.03
N GLU A 174 17.08 -5.89 -7.81
CA GLU A 174 18.49 -6.26 -7.99
C GLU A 174 19.35 -5.11 -8.53
N ALA A 175 18.80 -4.27 -9.41
CA ALA A 175 19.53 -3.16 -10.01
C ALA A 175 19.82 -2.00 -9.05
N VAL A 176 19.11 -1.94 -7.91
CA VAL A 176 19.25 -0.89 -6.88
C VAL A 176 19.57 -1.46 -5.50
N ASP A 177 20.11 -2.69 -5.44
CA ASP A 177 20.51 -3.38 -4.22
C ASP A 177 19.40 -3.50 -3.16
N VAL A 178 18.15 -3.63 -3.60
CA VAL A 178 16.99 -3.90 -2.75
C VAL A 178 16.74 -5.41 -2.71
N PRO A 179 16.67 -6.06 -1.53
CA PRO A 179 16.37 -7.49 -1.43
C PRO A 179 14.93 -7.79 -1.86
N ALA A 180 14.71 -8.97 -2.45
CA ALA A 180 13.38 -9.43 -2.82
C ALA A 180 12.45 -9.49 -1.60
N ASP A 181 11.21 -9.00 -1.75
CA ASP A 181 10.20 -9.05 -0.69
C ASP A 181 9.73 -10.51 -0.52
N PRO A 182 9.97 -11.15 0.66
CA PRO A 182 9.51 -12.52 0.90
C PRO A 182 7.97 -12.64 0.85
N ASP A 183 7.25 -11.53 1.03
CA ASP A 183 5.80 -11.51 0.94
C ASP A 183 5.29 -11.72 -0.49
N HIS A 184 6.13 -11.55 -1.52
CA HIS A 184 5.76 -11.82 -2.91
C HIS A 184 5.60 -13.31 -3.22
N GLY A 185 6.39 -14.18 -2.58
CA GLY A 185 6.34 -15.63 -2.85
C GLY A 185 6.38 -16.00 -4.33
N ASP A 186 5.34 -16.70 -4.78
CA ASP A 186 5.06 -17.13 -6.15
C ASP A 186 3.95 -16.32 -6.86
N SER A 187 3.43 -15.25 -6.22
CA SER A 187 2.41 -14.39 -6.82
C SER A 187 2.94 -13.77 -8.12
N PRO A 188 2.22 -13.91 -9.26
CA PRO A 188 2.69 -13.45 -10.55
C PRO A 188 2.77 -11.92 -10.67
N TRP A 189 2.00 -11.17 -9.89
CA TRP A 189 1.86 -9.72 -10.03
C TRP A 189 2.09 -8.97 -8.71
N GLY A 190 2.86 -7.89 -8.78
CA GLY A 190 3.00 -6.91 -7.69
C GLY A 190 2.41 -5.55 -8.08
N ILE A 191 1.59 -4.98 -7.20
CA ILE A 191 1.09 -3.62 -7.32
C ILE A 191 2.26 -2.66 -7.10
N VAL A 192 2.71 -1.99 -8.15
CA VAL A 192 3.81 -1.01 -8.11
C VAL A 192 3.30 0.43 -8.01
N SER A 193 2.07 0.68 -8.43
CA SER A 193 1.43 1.99 -8.24
C SER A 193 -0.10 1.90 -8.30
N ILE A 194 -0.75 2.81 -7.61
CA ILE A 194 -2.21 2.99 -7.58
C ILE A 194 -2.50 4.42 -8.03
N LYS A 195 -3.33 4.62 -9.06
CA LYS A 195 -3.77 5.96 -9.47
C LYS A 195 -5.26 6.12 -9.23
N ALA A 196 -5.64 7.10 -8.42
CA ALA A 196 -7.02 7.55 -8.31
C ALA A 196 -7.38 8.45 -9.49
N GLN A 197 -8.36 8.05 -10.28
CA GLN A 197 -8.76 8.71 -11.52
C GLN A 197 -10.27 8.56 -11.79
N ASP A 198 -10.81 9.37 -12.70
CA ASP A 198 -12.24 9.36 -13.04
C ASP A 198 -12.58 8.51 -14.27
N VAL A 199 -11.61 7.78 -14.81
CA VAL A 199 -11.77 6.96 -16.00
C VAL A 199 -11.29 5.54 -15.75
N ASP A 200 -11.83 4.58 -16.51
CA ASP A 200 -11.54 3.15 -16.43
C ASP A 200 -10.54 2.67 -17.48
N HIS A 201 -9.67 3.57 -17.95
CA HIS A 201 -8.59 3.29 -18.88
C HIS A 201 -7.33 4.06 -18.48
N GLU A 202 -6.18 3.67 -19.04
CA GLU A 202 -4.90 4.29 -18.69
C GLU A 202 -4.90 5.77 -19.10
N LEU A 203 -4.61 6.65 -18.14
CA LEU A 203 -4.29 8.05 -18.42
C LEU A 203 -2.82 8.17 -18.83
N PRO A 204 -2.49 9.01 -19.84
CA PRO A 204 -1.12 9.17 -20.30
C PRO A 204 -0.18 9.52 -19.14
N MET A 205 0.97 8.85 -19.07
CA MET A 205 2.02 9.23 -18.13
C MET A 205 2.50 10.66 -18.40
N LYS A 206 3.10 11.32 -17.40
CA LYS A 206 3.67 12.66 -17.60
C LYS A 206 4.73 12.61 -18.71
N PRO A 207 4.84 13.61 -19.61
CA PRO A 207 5.88 13.65 -20.65
C PRO A 207 7.30 13.44 -20.09
N ILE A 208 7.60 14.03 -18.94
CA ILE A 208 8.90 13.86 -18.27
C ILE A 208 9.15 12.42 -17.79
N THR A 209 8.10 11.66 -17.48
CA THR A 209 8.24 10.24 -17.14
C THR A 209 8.65 9.43 -18.35
N MET A 210 8.10 9.72 -19.53
CA MET A 210 8.53 9.07 -20.79
C MET A 210 9.98 9.41 -21.11
N MET A 211 10.36 10.69 -20.98
CA MET A 211 11.74 11.13 -21.19
C MET A 211 12.71 10.41 -20.24
N ARG A 212 12.40 10.35 -18.94
CA ARG A 212 13.24 9.63 -17.97
C ARG A 212 13.32 8.14 -18.28
N ASN A 213 12.22 7.51 -18.68
CA ASN A 213 12.22 6.10 -19.08
C ASN A 213 13.21 5.84 -20.23
N ALA A 214 13.36 6.77 -21.16
CA ALA A 214 14.30 6.68 -22.27
C ALA A 214 15.76 6.98 -21.90
N VAL A 215 16.03 7.65 -20.77
CA VAL A 215 17.41 7.93 -20.31
C VAL A 215 18.10 6.67 -19.78
N GLY A 216 17.35 5.74 -19.18
CA GLY A 216 17.91 4.47 -18.69
C GLY A 216 17.62 4.20 -17.22
N LYS A 217 17.97 2.98 -16.78
CA LYS A 217 17.69 2.48 -15.42
C LYS A 217 18.52 3.18 -14.35
N GLU A 218 19.74 3.57 -14.70
CA GLU A 218 20.68 4.29 -13.84
C GLU A 218 20.15 5.66 -13.41
N GLN A 219 19.13 6.19 -14.10
CA GLN A 219 18.47 7.47 -13.83
C GLN A 219 17.00 7.31 -13.42
N GLY A 220 16.62 6.11 -12.92
CA GLY A 220 15.26 5.81 -12.45
C GLY A 220 14.21 5.63 -13.56
N GLY A 221 14.65 5.43 -14.80
CA GLY A 221 13.79 5.08 -15.94
C GLY A 221 13.67 3.57 -16.16
N SER A 222 12.71 3.13 -16.96
CA SER A 222 12.58 1.71 -17.31
C SER A 222 13.56 1.22 -18.40
N GLY A 223 14.23 2.14 -19.11
CA GLY A 223 15.08 1.84 -20.28
C GLY A 223 14.28 1.62 -21.57
N VAL A 224 12.99 1.99 -21.60
CA VAL A 224 12.15 1.88 -22.80
C VAL A 224 12.35 3.12 -23.68
N PRO A 225 12.63 2.96 -24.99
CA PRO A 225 12.77 4.09 -25.90
C PRO A 225 11.55 5.00 -25.95
N LEU A 226 11.77 6.28 -26.23
CA LEU A 226 10.70 7.25 -26.33
C LEU A 226 9.85 7.01 -27.59
N ASP A 227 8.56 6.71 -27.41
CA ASP A 227 7.58 6.74 -28.49
C ASP A 227 7.06 8.17 -28.70
N ARG A 228 7.15 8.66 -29.93
CA ARG A 228 6.78 10.04 -30.27
C ARG A 228 5.28 10.28 -30.22
N ASP A 229 4.46 9.35 -30.68
CA ASP A 229 3.01 9.54 -30.77
C ASP A 229 2.39 9.46 -29.38
N GLU A 230 2.84 8.51 -28.56
CA GLU A 230 2.45 8.44 -27.14
C GLU A 230 2.91 9.68 -26.37
N TYR A 231 4.12 10.20 -26.67
CA TYR A 231 4.59 11.44 -26.06
C TYR A 231 3.70 12.63 -26.41
N MET A 232 3.24 12.73 -27.66
CA MET A 232 2.34 13.81 -28.06
C MET A 232 0.94 13.69 -27.42
N LYS A 233 0.42 12.47 -27.23
CA LYS A 233 -0.81 12.23 -26.45
C LYS A 233 -0.64 12.67 -25.00
N ALA A 234 0.50 12.33 -24.39
CA ALA A 234 0.85 12.79 -23.04
C ALA A 234 0.92 14.32 -22.97
N VAL A 235 1.54 14.99 -23.94
CA VAL A 235 1.60 16.46 -24.00
C VAL A 235 0.21 17.07 -24.08
N GLU A 236 -0.69 16.56 -24.92
CA GLU A 236 -2.03 17.13 -25.06
C GLU A 236 -2.85 17.00 -23.77
N TYR A 237 -2.78 15.85 -23.11
CA TYR A 237 -3.42 15.65 -21.81
C TYR A 237 -2.82 16.56 -20.73
N TRP A 238 -1.50 16.52 -20.56
CA TRP A 238 -0.82 17.23 -19.49
C TRP A 238 -0.69 18.73 -19.74
N ARG A 239 -0.89 19.24 -20.95
CA ARG A 239 -1.00 20.69 -21.21
C ARG A 239 -2.15 21.31 -20.41
N ASN A 240 -3.25 20.56 -20.27
CA ASN A 240 -4.50 21.01 -19.65
C ASN A 240 -4.72 20.48 -18.23
N HIS A 241 -3.75 19.78 -17.64
CA HIS A 241 -3.85 19.24 -16.29
C HIS A 241 -2.55 19.43 -15.50
N ALA A 242 -2.66 19.55 -14.18
CA ALA A 242 -1.52 19.52 -13.28
C ALA A 242 -1.83 18.66 -12.06
N VAL A 243 -0.78 18.06 -11.50
CA VAL A 243 -0.90 17.32 -10.25
C VAL A 243 -1.12 18.26 -9.07
N ILE A 244 -1.66 17.73 -8.00
CA ILE A 244 -1.79 18.40 -6.71
C ILE A 244 -0.62 17.95 -5.84
N LYS A 245 0.09 18.89 -5.24
CA LYS A 245 1.16 18.60 -4.29
C LYS A 245 0.80 19.12 -2.92
N LYS A 246 1.00 18.29 -1.90
CA LYS A 246 0.88 18.71 -0.50
C LYS A 246 1.99 19.71 -0.18
N MET A 247 1.61 20.83 0.42
CA MET A 247 2.52 21.91 0.85
C MET A 247 2.16 22.33 2.25
#